data_AF-D5MHQ3-F1
#
_entry.id   AF-D5MHQ3-F1
#
_cell.length_a   1.000
_cell.length_b   1.000
_cell.length_c   1.000
_cell.angle_alpha   90.00
_cell.angle_beta   90.00
_cell.angle_gamma   90.00
#
_symmetry.space_group_name_H-M   'P 1'
#
loop_
_entity.id
_entity.type
_entity.pdbx_description
1 polymer ?
#
loop_
_entity_poly.entity_id
_entity_poly.type
_entity_poly.pdbx_seq_one_letter_code
_entity_poly.pdbx_strand_id
1 'polypeptide(L)'
;MLLRAGGAFLILALLWIVLASLYTQLLAAFARPLIPSIESSPGTRYLVEGTRIIAQRPLMRQTITNVTTSRTPLHETSADYPIALLAALVLATPGWSLTRRGRVLAVTVGLLILTQFLSFLINIEYTKLWPQKTAVGLVVSTDYSKAKMILFDWLYAFSEFMGRGFFALLLYFGAITLVWGRPEDRILDATVGRNAPCPCGSGLKAKRCCGG
;
A
#
# COMPACT_ATOMS: atom_id res chain seq x y z
N MET A 1 11.96 20.18 -10.10
CA MET A 1 11.52 18.99 -9.33
C MET A 1 10.10 18.58 -9.73
N LEU A 2 9.12 19.48 -9.63
CA LEU A 2 7.71 19.23 -10.00
C LEU A 2 7.53 18.61 -11.40
N LEU A 3 8.18 19.16 -12.44
CA LEU A 3 8.05 18.62 -13.81
C LEU A 3 8.57 17.17 -13.94
N ARG A 4 9.66 16.83 -13.24
CA ARG A 4 10.22 15.47 -13.22
C ARG A 4 9.31 14.51 -12.45
N ALA A 5 8.77 14.95 -11.31
CA ALA A 5 7.81 14.18 -10.54
C ALA A 5 6.51 13.94 -11.31
N GLY A 6 5.99 14.97 -11.99
CA GLY A 6 4.81 14.86 -12.85
C GLY A 6 5.01 13.90 -14.01
N GLY A 7 6.15 14.00 -14.72
CA GLY A 7 6.50 13.07 -15.79
C GLY A 7 6.64 11.63 -15.31
N ALA A 8 7.35 11.41 -14.19
CA ALA A 8 7.47 10.08 -13.58
C ALA A 8 6.12 9.52 -13.13
N PHE A 9 5.27 10.37 -12.54
CA PHE A 9 3.93 9.99 -12.10
C PHE A 9 3.05 9.55 -13.26
N LEU A 10 3.05 10.27 -14.38
CA LEU A 10 2.29 9.89 -15.58
C LEU A 10 2.71 8.50 -16.10
N ILE A 11 4.01 8.25 -16.20
CA ILE A 11 4.54 6.95 -16.64
C ILE A 11 4.13 5.84 -15.67
N LEU A 12 4.28 6.07 -14.36
CA LEU A 12 3.97 5.09 -13.34
C LEU A 12 2.45 4.86 -13.19
N ALA A 13 1.62 5.88 -13.42
CA ALA A 13 0.17 5.76 -13.42
C ALA A 13 -0.31 4.91 -14.61
N LEU A 14 0.30 5.05 -15.79
CA LEU A 14 0.03 4.16 -16.93
C LEU A 14 0.46 2.72 -16.64
N LEU A 15 1.64 2.54 -16.05
CA LEU A 15 2.09 1.21 -15.61
C LEU A 15 1.15 0.61 -14.56
N TRP A 16 0.60 1.43 -13.67
CA TRP A 16 -0.33 1.01 -12.64
C TRP A 16 -1.61 0.39 -13.22
N ILE A 17 -2.11 0.88 -14.36
CA ILE A 17 -3.31 0.30 -15.00
C ILE A 17 -3.13 -1.21 -15.26
N VAL A 18 -1.92 -1.63 -15.62
CA VAL A 18 -1.58 -3.04 -15.85
C VAL A 18 -1.35 -3.78 -14.53
N LEU A 19 -0.65 -3.15 -13.58
CA LEU A 19 -0.30 -3.77 -12.29
C LEU A 19 -1.46 -3.85 -11.30
N ALA A 20 -2.49 -3.02 -11.44
CA ALA A 20 -3.60 -2.93 -10.51
C ALA A 20 -4.33 -4.28 -10.31
N SER A 21 -4.50 -5.07 -11.37
CA SER A 21 -5.14 -6.39 -11.25
C SER A 21 -4.28 -7.37 -10.43
N LEU A 22 -2.97 -7.41 -10.69
CA LEU A 22 -2.04 -8.23 -9.89
C LEU A 22 -2.03 -7.77 -8.42
N TYR A 23 -2.03 -6.46 -8.19
CA TYR A 23 -2.09 -5.90 -6.85
C TYR A 23 -3.39 -6.29 -6.12
N THR A 24 -4.53 -6.28 -6.83
CA THR A 24 -5.82 -6.73 -6.31
C THR A 24 -5.79 -8.18 -5.86
N GLN A 25 -5.16 -9.06 -6.65
CA GLN A 25 -4.99 -10.47 -6.30
C GLN A 25 -4.11 -10.64 -5.06
N LEU A 26 -3.01 -9.89 -4.96
CA LEU A 26 -2.15 -9.89 -3.77
C LEU A 26 -2.93 -9.46 -2.53
N LEU A 27 -3.65 -8.34 -2.61
CA LEU A 27 -4.45 -7.83 -1.49
C LEU A 27 -5.48 -8.84 -1.01
N ALA A 28 -6.19 -9.49 -1.96
CA ALA A 28 -7.14 -10.55 -1.65
C ALA A 28 -6.47 -11.78 -1.03
N ALA A 29 -5.29 -12.18 -1.53
CA ALA A 29 -4.52 -13.31 -1.01
C ALA A 29 -4.07 -13.07 0.44
N PHE A 30 -3.59 -11.86 0.76
CA PHE A 30 -3.20 -11.47 2.11
C PHE A 30 -4.40 -11.39 3.07
N ALA A 31 -5.56 -10.99 2.59
CA ALA A 31 -6.76 -10.90 3.43
C ALA A 31 -7.38 -12.27 3.72
N ARG A 32 -7.21 -13.23 2.80
CA ARG A 32 -7.81 -14.57 2.89
C ARG A 32 -7.67 -15.27 4.25
N PRO A 33 -6.49 -15.32 4.90
CA PRO A 33 -6.35 -15.94 6.21
C PRO A 33 -7.08 -15.19 7.33
N LEU A 34 -7.36 -13.90 7.17
CA LEU A 34 -8.04 -13.09 8.18
C LEU A 34 -9.57 -13.11 8.02
N ILE A 35 -10.08 -13.49 6.85
CA ILE A 35 -11.52 -13.52 6.56
C ILE A 35 -12.32 -14.28 7.62
N PRO A 36 -11.93 -15.50 8.07
CA PRO A 36 -12.73 -16.23 9.06
C PRO A 36 -12.86 -15.52 10.41
N SER A 37 -11.85 -14.74 10.79
CA SER A 37 -11.85 -14.00 12.06
C SER A 37 -12.65 -12.71 12.00
N ILE A 38 -12.84 -12.19 10.79
CA ILE A 38 -13.46 -10.88 10.57
C ILE A 38 -14.92 -11.10 10.13
N GLU A 39 -15.20 -12.01 9.19
CA GLU A 39 -16.51 -12.27 8.61
C GLU A 39 -17.40 -13.20 9.45
N SER A 40 -18.44 -12.64 10.06
CA SER A 40 -19.44 -13.38 10.83
C SER A 40 -20.57 -13.96 9.98
N SER A 41 -20.73 -13.52 8.72
CA SER A 41 -21.82 -14.01 7.86
C SER A 41 -21.46 -15.36 7.21
N PRO A 42 -22.13 -16.47 7.56
CA PRO A 42 -21.83 -17.79 7.01
C PRO A 42 -22.04 -17.82 5.50
N GLY A 43 -21.14 -18.47 4.78
CA GLY A 43 -21.21 -18.60 3.32
C GLY A 43 -20.76 -17.37 2.53
N THR A 44 -20.21 -16.35 3.18
CA THR A 44 -19.60 -15.21 2.48
C THR A 44 -18.42 -15.66 1.62
N ARG A 45 -18.38 -15.18 0.38
CA ARG A 45 -17.28 -15.40 -0.57
C ARG A 45 -16.67 -14.06 -0.98
N TYR A 46 -15.35 -14.03 -1.09
CA TYR A 46 -14.61 -12.87 -1.56
C TYR A 46 -14.09 -13.19 -2.95
N LEU A 47 -14.55 -12.42 -3.94
CA LEU A 47 -14.24 -12.64 -5.34
C LEU A 47 -13.35 -11.50 -5.84
N VAL A 48 -12.40 -11.83 -6.70
CA VAL A 48 -11.57 -10.86 -7.42
C VAL A 48 -12.07 -10.76 -8.86
N GLU A 49 -12.58 -9.61 -9.25
CA GLU A 49 -13.07 -9.32 -10.60
C GLU A 49 -12.24 -8.19 -11.21
N GLY A 50 -11.20 -8.53 -11.97
CA GLY A 50 -10.29 -7.56 -12.58
C GLY A 50 -9.51 -6.77 -11.52
N THR A 51 -9.89 -5.50 -11.32
CA THR A 51 -9.31 -4.57 -10.33
C THR A 51 -10.16 -4.40 -9.09
N ARG A 52 -11.22 -5.20 -8.94
CA ARG A 52 -12.19 -5.08 -7.85
C ARG A 52 -12.17 -6.31 -6.95
N ILE A 53 -12.34 -6.08 -5.66
CA ILE A 53 -12.64 -7.13 -4.68
C ILE A 53 -14.10 -6.99 -4.30
N ILE A 54 -14.87 -8.07 -4.40
CA ILE A 54 -16.31 -8.10 -4.15
C ILE A 54 -16.60 -9.09 -3.03
N ALA A 55 -17.35 -8.63 -2.02
CA ALA A 55 -17.98 -9.52 -1.06
C ALA A 55 -19.32 -10.01 -1.63
N GLN A 56 -19.43 -11.33 -1.79
CA GLN A 56 -20.69 -12.00 -2.10
C GLN A 56 -21.24 -12.65 -0.83
N ARG A 57 -22.37 -12.14 -0.34
CA ARG A 57 -23.00 -12.60 0.91
C ARG A 57 -24.36 -13.24 0.63
N PRO A 58 -24.64 -14.45 1.13
CA PRO A 58 -25.97 -15.02 1.04
C PRO A 58 -26.90 -14.26 1.99
N LEU A 59 -28.01 -13.77 1.45
CA LEU A 59 -29.09 -13.19 2.26
C LEU A 59 -30.11 -14.30 2.52
N MET A 60 -30.09 -14.86 3.73
CA MET A 60 -31.10 -15.82 4.19
C MET A 60 -32.42 -15.07 4.40
N ARG A 61 -33.45 -15.45 3.65
CA ARG A 61 -34.78 -14.88 3.78
C ARG A 61 -35.59 -15.71 4.78
N GLN A 62 -36.19 -15.06 5.77
CA GLN A 62 -37.02 -15.75 6.79
C GLN A 62 -38.32 -16.35 6.22
N THR A 63 -38.75 -15.96 5.02
CA THR A 63 -40.09 -16.31 4.50
C THR A 63 -40.11 -17.04 3.15
N ILE A 64 -39.01 -17.09 2.39
CA ILE A 64 -38.97 -17.78 1.08
C ILE A 64 -37.65 -18.55 0.96
N THR A 65 -37.73 -19.80 0.53
CA THR A 65 -36.63 -20.76 0.31
C THR A 65 -35.57 -20.33 -0.72
N ASN A 66 -35.70 -19.16 -1.34
CA ASN A 66 -34.75 -18.65 -2.33
C ASN A 66 -33.66 -17.80 -1.67
N VAL A 67 -32.41 -18.27 -1.71
CA VAL A 67 -31.23 -17.54 -1.24
C VAL A 67 -30.81 -16.53 -2.32
N THR A 68 -31.01 -15.24 -2.06
CA THR A 68 -30.47 -14.17 -2.91
C THR A 68 -29.06 -13.81 -2.46
N THR A 69 -28.12 -13.65 -3.39
CA THR A 69 -26.75 -13.22 -3.05
C THR A 69 -26.58 -11.73 -3.27
N SER A 70 -26.17 -11.00 -2.25
CA SER A 70 -25.74 -9.61 -2.40
C SER A 70 -24.28 -9.56 -2.85
N ARG A 71 -23.95 -8.63 -3.75
CA ARG A 71 -22.59 -8.36 -4.21
C ARG A 71 -22.24 -6.92 -3.82
N THR A 72 -21.30 -6.76 -2.90
CA THR A 72 -20.86 -5.44 -2.44
C THR A 72 -19.39 -5.23 -2.82
N PRO A 73 -19.05 -4.16 -3.58
CA PRO A 73 -17.66 -3.85 -3.87
C PRO A 73 -16.96 -3.41 -2.58
N LEU A 74 -15.84 -4.06 -2.26
CA LEU A 74 -15.02 -3.77 -1.08
C LEU A 74 -13.81 -2.91 -1.42
N HIS A 75 -13.28 -3.02 -2.62
CA HIS A 75 -12.12 -2.24 -3.02
C HIS A 75 -12.01 -2.19 -4.54
N GLU A 76 -11.54 -1.06 -5.05
CA GLU A 76 -11.28 -0.83 -6.48
C GLU A 76 -9.91 -0.19 -6.61
N THR A 77 -8.97 -0.95 -7.19
CA THR A 77 -7.55 -0.56 -7.29
C THR A 77 -7.24 0.26 -8.54
N SER A 78 -8.11 0.25 -9.55
CA SER A 78 -7.92 0.95 -10.83
C SER A 78 -7.79 2.47 -10.66
N ALA A 79 -8.46 3.04 -9.67
CA ALA A 79 -8.41 4.47 -9.35
C ALA A 79 -7.42 4.80 -8.22
N ASP A 80 -6.71 3.81 -7.68
CA ASP A 80 -5.86 3.97 -6.51
C ASP A 80 -4.39 4.17 -6.93
N TYR A 81 -3.99 5.43 -7.09
CA TYR A 81 -2.64 5.78 -7.54
C TYR A 81 -1.57 6.12 -6.48
N PRO A 82 -1.72 5.83 -5.17
CA PRO A 82 -0.76 6.32 -4.19
C PRO A 82 0.60 5.63 -4.25
N ILE A 83 0.67 4.38 -4.73
CA ILE A 83 1.94 3.69 -4.99
C ILE A 83 2.69 4.39 -6.12
N ALA A 84 1.99 4.72 -7.21
CA ALA A 84 2.56 5.46 -8.34
C ALA A 84 3.02 6.87 -7.92
N LEU A 85 2.20 7.57 -7.12
CA LEU A 85 2.54 8.88 -6.57
C LEU A 85 3.79 8.83 -5.68
N LEU A 86 3.82 7.92 -4.71
CA LEU A 86 4.96 7.75 -3.80
C LEU A 86 6.24 7.41 -4.57
N ALA A 87 6.16 6.46 -5.51
CA ALA A 87 7.28 6.08 -6.33
C ALA A 87 7.80 7.24 -7.18
N ALA A 88 6.90 8.02 -7.81
CA ALA A 88 7.27 9.21 -8.58
C ALA A 88 7.99 10.24 -7.72
N LEU A 89 7.51 10.51 -6.51
CA LEU A 89 8.11 11.46 -5.57
C LEU A 89 9.52 11.00 -5.15
N VAL A 90 9.68 9.74 -4.76
CA VAL A 90 10.99 9.18 -4.35
C VAL A 90 11.99 9.21 -5.51
N LEU A 91 11.58 8.79 -6.72
CA LEU A 91 12.45 8.77 -7.90
C LEU A 91 12.84 10.17 -8.38
N ALA A 92 11.93 11.15 -8.27
CA ALA A 92 12.18 12.53 -8.67
C ALA A 92 12.99 13.33 -7.63
N THR A 93 13.25 12.77 -6.44
CA THR A 93 13.97 13.47 -5.37
C THR A 93 15.44 13.67 -5.73
N PRO A 94 15.91 14.93 -5.87
CA PRO A 94 17.29 15.22 -6.23
C PRO A 94 18.25 14.90 -5.08
N GLY A 95 19.52 14.64 -5.41
CA GLY A 95 20.58 14.43 -4.42
C GLY A 95 20.63 13.03 -3.79
N TRP A 96 19.61 12.18 -3.98
CA TRP A 96 19.65 10.79 -3.50
C TRP A 96 20.32 9.86 -4.52
N SER A 97 21.18 8.96 -4.01
CA SER A 97 21.74 7.86 -4.79
C SER A 97 20.65 6.88 -5.22
N LEU A 98 20.93 6.05 -6.24
CA LEU A 98 20.03 4.97 -6.66
C LEU A 98 19.77 3.96 -5.52
N THR A 99 20.79 3.63 -4.74
CA THR A 99 20.67 2.71 -3.59
C THR A 99 19.78 3.29 -2.50
N ARG A 100 19.95 4.57 -2.16
CA ARG A 100 19.11 5.29 -1.19
C ARG A 100 17.66 5.34 -1.66
N ARG A 101 17.44 5.70 -2.93
CA ARG A 101 16.09 5.71 -3.54
C ARG A 101 15.44 4.33 -3.46
N GLY A 102 16.16 3.27 -3.81
CA GLY A 102 15.67 1.90 -3.74
C GLY A 102 15.26 1.50 -2.32
N ARG A 103 16.11 1.77 -1.32
CA ARG A 103 15.83 1.46 0.09
C ARG A 103 14.64 2.25 0.63
N VAL A 104 14.60 3.56 0.39
CA VAL A 104 13.48 4.41 0.81
C VAL A 104 12.18 3.97 0.14
N LEU A 105 12.23 3.70 -1.17
CA LEU A 105 11.06 3.23 -1.91
C LEU A 105 10.55 1.90 -1.36
N ALA A 106 11.42 0.92 -1.13
CA ALA A 106 11.03 -0.38 -0.59
C ALA A 106 10.34 -0.26 0.78
N VAL A 107 10.92 0.52 1.70
CA VAL A 107 10.35 0.72 3.04
C VAL A 107 9.02 1.47 2.97
N THR A 108 8.97 2.57 2.23
CA THR A 108 7.76 3.40 2.15
C THR A 108 6.61 2.71 1.40
N VAL A 109 6.90 1.97 0.33
CA VAL A 109 5.90 1.14 -0.37
C VAL A 109 5.39 0.03 0.55
N GLY A 110 6.27 -0.64 1.30
CA GLY A 110 5.86 -1.66 2.27
C GLY A 110 4.91 -1.10 3.33
N LEU A 111 5.23 0.07 3.90
CA LEU A 111 4.35 0.76 4.85
C LEU A 111 3.02 1.18 4.20
N LEU A 112 3.05 1.69 2.96
CA LEU A 112 1.85 2.10 2.24
C LEU A 112 0.93 0.89 1.99
N ILE A 113 1.47 -0.25 1.58
CA ILE A 113 0.70 -1.50 1.40
C ILE A 113 0.05 -1.93 2.73
N LEU A 114 0.75 -1.81 3.86
CA LEU A 114 0.18 -2.11 5.16
C LEU A 114 -1.01 -1.20 5.50
N THR A 115 -0.92 0.10 5.19
CA THR A 115 -2.04 1.03 5.39
C THR A 115 -3.23 0.73 4.48
N GLN A 116 -2.99 0.34 3.22
CA GLN A 116 -4.05 -0.06 2.29
C GLN A 116 -4.72 -1.37 2.73
N PHE A 117 -3.94 -2.31 3.25
CA PHE A 117 -4.46 -3.52 3.85
C PHE A 117 -5.36 -3.23 5.05
N LEU A 118 -4.93 -2.35 5.96
CA LEU A 118 -5.76 -1.92 7.09
C LEU A 118 -7.06 -1.25 6.62
N SER A 119 -6.98 -0.35 5.63
CA SER A 119 -8.15 0.28 5.01
C SER A 119 -9.10 -0.75 4.41
N PHE A 120 -8.57 -1.79 3.78
CA PHE A 120 -9.36 -2.88 3.23
C PHE A 120 -10.13 -3.65 4.32
N LEU A 121 -9.47 -3.94 5.46
CA LEU A 121 -10.13 -4.59 6.60
C LEU A 121 -11.21 -3.69 7.22
N ILE A 122 -10.95 -2.39 7.34
CA ILE A 122 -11.95 -1.40 7.78
C ILE A 122 -13.17 -1.43 6.86
N ASN A 123 -12.98 -1.50 5.55
CA ASN A 123 -14.10 -1.55 4.60
C ASN A 123 -14.90 -2.86 4.72
N ILE A 124 -14.23 -3.99 4.95
CA ILE A 124 -14.94 -5.26 5.23
C ILE A 124 -15.89 -5.10 6.41
N GLU A 125 -15.42 -4.56 7.53
CA GLU A 125 -16.25 -4.32 8.72
C GLU A 125 -17.35 -3.29 8.46
N TYR A 126 -17.01 -2.17 7.83
CA TYR A 126 -17.95 -1.12 7.46
C TYR A 126 -19.13 -1.68 6.66
N THR A 127 -18.87 -2.47 5.61
CA THR A 127 -19.93 -3.03 4.76
C THR A 127 -20.86 -4.04 5.46
N LYS A 128 -20.50 -4.56 6.64
CA LYS A 128 -21.37 -5.43 7.45
C LYS A 128 -22.32 -4.65 8.35
N LEU A 129 -21.92 -3.45 8.74
CA LEU A 129 -22.70 -2.60 9.63
C LEU A 129 -23.79 -1.85 8.84
N TRP A 130 -23.59 -1.67 7.54
CA TRP A 130 -24.53 -0.92 6.71
C TRP A 130 -25.74 -1.74 6.27
N PRO A 131 -26.95 -1.18 6.41
CA PRO A 131 -28.16 -1.85 5.96
C PRO A 131 -28.13 -2.10 4.46
N GLN A 132 -28.48 -3.31 4.06
CA GLN A 132 -28.53 -3.68 2.65
C GLN A 132 -29.94 -3.46 2.12
N LYS A 133 -30.07 -2.61 1.09
CA LYS A 133 -31.33 -2.44 0.34
C LYS A 133 -31.57 -3.70 -0.47
N THR A 134 -32.66 -4.39 -0.19
CA THR A 134 -33.14 -5.54 -0.97
C THR A 134 -34.44 -5.16 -1.66
N ALA A 135 -34.90 -5.98 -2.61
CA ALA A 135 -36.16 -5.79 -3.30
C ALA A 135 -37.40 -5.76 -2.37
N VAL A 136 -37.24 -6.18 -1.11
CA VAL A 136 -38.33 -6.35 -0.13
C VAL A 136 -38.18 -5.42 1.09
N GLY A 137 -37.10 -4.65 1.17
CA GLY A 137 -36.84 -3.73 2.29
C GLY A 137 -35.38 -3.66 2.73
N LEU A 138 -35.16 -3.00 3.87
CA LEU A 138 -33.83 -2.83 4.49
C LEU A 138 -33.54 -4.02 5.42
N VAL A 139 -32.41 -4.71 5.22
CA VAL A 139 -31.93 -5.74 6.16
C VAL A 139 -30.78 -5.15 6.98
N VAL A 140 -30.90 -5.20 8.31
CA VAL A 140 -29.88 -4.72 9.27
C VAL A 140 -29.26 -5.93 9.97
N SER A 141 -27.94 -5.90 10.19
CA SER A 141 -27.22 -6.96 10.90
C SER A 141 -27.57 -7.00 12.38
N THR A 142 -27.56 -8.19 12.97
CA THR A 142 -27.89 -8.42 14.40
C THR A 142 -26.76 -8.00 15.35
N ASP A 143 -25.52 -7.92 14.87
CA ASP A 143 -24.32 -7.47 15.62
C ASP A 143 -24.20 -5.93 15.68
N TYR A 144 -25.33 -5.25 15.80
CA TYR A 144 -25.42 -3.81 15.70
C TYR A 144 -25.12 -3.12 17.03
N SER A 145 -24.04 -2.33 17.08
CA SER A 145 -23.77 -1.36 18.15
C SER A 145 -23.57 0.03 17.55
N LYS A 146 -24.29 1.03 18.08
CA LYS A 146 -24.18 2.43 17.63
C LYS A 146 -22.75 2.95 17.72
N ALA A 147 -22.01 2.59 18.77
CA ALA A 147 -20.62 2.99 18.95
C ALA A 147 -19.71 2.37 17.88
N LYS A 148 -19.90 1.07 17.58
CA LYS A 148 -19.15 0.37 16.53
C LYS A 148 -19.41 1.01 15.16
N MET A 149 -20.68 1.32 14.84
CA MET A 149 -21.06 1.99 13.61
C MET A 149 -20.38 3.35 13.46
N ILE A 150 -20.44 4.21 14.48
CA ILE A 150 -19.79 5.53 14.45
C ILE A 150 -18.28 5.37 14.22
N LEU A 151 -17.62 4.46 14.95
CA LEU A 151 -16.18 4.24 14.81
C LEU A 151 -15.80 3.83 13.39
N PHE A 152 -16.46 2.82 12.82
CA PHE A 152 -16.12 2.32 11.48
C PHE A 152 -16.54 3.28 10.37
N ASP A 153 -17.59 4.09 10.57
CA ASP A 153 -17.97 5.15 9.64
C ASP A 153 -16.89 6.24 9.57
N TRP A 154 -16.38 6.68 10.73
CA TRP A 154 -15.26 7.62 10.80
C TRP A 154 -13.98 7.04 10.21
N LEU A 155 -13.63 5.79 10.55
CA LEU A 155 -12.43 5.13 10.01
C LEU A 155 -12.53 4.97 8.49
N TYR A 156 -13.68 4.54 7.98
CA TYR A 156 -13.93 4.41 6.55
C TYR A 156 -13.82 5.76 5.86
N ALA A 157 -14.51 6.80 6.35
CA ALA A 157 -14.46 8.13 5.78
C ALA A 157 -13.02 8.69 5.79
N PHE A 158 -12.30 8.53 6.90
CA PHE A 158 -10.91 8.96 6.99
C PHE A 158 -10.02 8.23 5.96
N SER A 159 -10.14 6.90 5.86
CA SER A 159 -9.36 6.11 4.91
C SER A 159 -9.70 6.42 3.45
N GLU A 160 -10.97 6.63 3.13
CA GLU A 160 -11.44 6.85 1.76
C GLU A 160 -11.14 8.27 1.28
N PHE A 161 -11.41 9.31 2.09
CA PHE A 161 -11.22 10.70 1.69
C PHE A 161 -9.79 11.19 1.87
N MET A 162 -9.17 10.87 3.01
CA MET A 162 -7.83 11.34 3.32
C MET A 162 -6.80 10.27 2.94
N GLY A 163 -7.03 9.02 3.37
CA GLY A 163 -6.00 7.98 3.40
C GLY A 163 -5.31 7.70 2.07
N ARG A 164 -6.06 7.50 0.98
CA ARG A 164 -5.51 7.03 -0.30
C ARG A 164 -4.31 7.86 -0.76
N GLY A 165 -4.47 9.16 -1.01
CA GLY A 165 -3.35 10.03 -1.42
C GLY A 165 -2.49 10.59 -0.28
N PHE A 166 -3.10 10.88 0.87
CA PHE A 166 -2.42 11.54 1.98
C PHE A 166 -1.30 10.68 2.57
N PHE A 167 -1.50 9.37 2.73
CA PHE A 167 -0.47 8.51 3.30
C PHE A 167 0.78 8.43 2.44
N ALA A 168 0.65 8.45 1.10
CA ALA A 168 1.81 8.52 0.21
C ALA A 168 2.63 9.80 0.46
N LEU A 169 1.96 10.95 0.61
CA LEU A 169 2.63 12.21 0.92
C LEU A 169 3.27 12.19 2.31
N LEU A 170 2.54 11.70 3.32
CA LEU A 170 3.04 11.60 4.70
C LEU A 170 4.29 10.72 4.78
N LEU A 171 4.26 9.54 4.15
CA LEU A 171 5.40 8.63 4.09
C LEU A 171 6.58 9.24 3.34
N TYR A 172 6.33 9.96 2.25
CA TYR A 172 7.37 10.66 1.50
C TYR A 172 8.05 11.75 2.33
N PHE A 173 7.27 12.64 2.95
CA PHE A 173 7.82 13.70 3.80
C PHE A 173 8.53 13.13 5.04
N GLY A 174 7.97 12.08 5.66
CA GLY A 174 8.63 11.35 6.74
C GLY A 174 9.98 10.79 6.30
N ALA A 175 10.05 10.16 5.13
CA ALA A 175 11.31 9.67 4.58
C ALA A 175 12.32 10.78 4.30
N ILE A 176 11.88 11.93 3.77
CA ILE A 176 12.73 13.12 3.64
C ILE A 176 13.28 13.51 5.01
N THR A 177 12.43 13.70 6.03
CA THR A 177 12.90 14.17 7.35
C THR A 177 13.89 13.22 8.01
N LEU A 178 13.74 11.90 7.81
CA LEU A 178 14.62 10.89 8.40
C LEU A 178 15.97 10.76 7.69
N VAL A 179 16.00 11.10 6.39
CA VAL A 179 17.16 10.88 5.51
C VAL A 179 17.88 12.19 5.19
N TRP A 180 17.25 13.33 5.43
CA TRP A 180 17.83 14.66 5.21
C TRP A 180 19.08 14.86 6.05
N GLY A 181 20.15 15.38 5.45
CA GLY A 181 21.40 15.67 6.13
C GLY A 181 22.24 14.45 6.54
N ARG A 182 21.72 13.21 6.38
CA ARG A 182 22.55 12.01 6.59
C ARG A 182 23.48 11.83 5.39
N PRO A 183 24.81 11.96 5.57
CA PRO A 183 25.75 11.61 4.51
C PRO A 183 25.45 10.17 4.10
N GLU A 184 25.51 9.89 2.80
CA GLU A 184 25.53 8.50 2.37
C GLU A 184 26.71 7.86 3.12
N ASP A 185 26.50 6.70 3.74
CA ASP A 185 27.61 5.80 4.02
C ASP A 185 28.22 5.49 2.66
N ARG A 186 29.09 6.38 2.16
CA ARG A 186 30.10 6.03 1.19
C ARG A 186 30.80 4.91 1.91
N ILE A 187 30.50 3.67 1.49
CA ILE A 187 31.30 2.53 1.87
C ILE A 187 32.72 3.00 1.59
N LEU A 188 33.46 3.27 2.66
CA LEU A 188 34.85 3.69 2.64
C LEU A 188 35.70 2.48 2.25
N ASP A 189 35.25 1.70 1.26
CA ASP A 189 36.11 0.96 0.37
C ASP A 189 36.58 1.92 -0.71
N ALA A 190 37.18 3.04 -0.28
CA ALA A 190 38.42 3.43 -0.93
C ALA A 190 39.43 2.32 -0.59
N THR A 191 39.24 1.13 -1.15
CA THR A 191 40.33 0.21 -1.39
C THR A 191 41.29 1.04 -2.20
N VAL A 192 42.30 1.59 -1.51
CA VAL A 192 43.37 2.34 -2.14
C VAL A 192 43.79 1.47 -3.32
N GLY A 193 43.55 1.97 -4.53
CA GLY A 193 43.68 1.15 -5.72
C GLY A 193 45.02 0.42 -5.64
N ARG A 194 45.08 -0.86 -5.98
CA ARG A 194 46.25 -1.71 -5.69
C ARG A 194 47.58 -1.08 -6.19
N ASN A 195 47.51 -0.21 -7.20
CA ASN A 195 48.64 0.55 -7.76
C ASN A 195 48.68 2.05 -7.39
N ALA A 196 47.74 2.58 -6.62
CA ALA A 196 47.74 3.95 -6.13
C ALA A 196 48.89 4.17 -5.11
N PRO A 197 49.39 5.41 -4.96
CA PRO A 197 50.40 5.74 -3.95
C PRO A 197 49.93 5.35 -2.55
N CYS A 198 50.83 4.79 -1.76
CA CYS A 198 50.52 4.35 -0.41
C CYS A 198 50.16 5.55 0.48
N PRO A 199 49.06 5.50 1.25
CA PRO A 199 48.63 6.62 2.09
C PRO A 199 49.61 6.95 3.23
N CYS A 200 50.58 6.08 3.54
CA CYS A 200 51.64 6.38 4.51
C CYS A 200 52.71 7.35 4.00
N GLY A 201 52.63 7.82 2.74
CA GLY A 201 53.56 8.80 2.19
C GLY A 201 54.90 8.22 1.71
N SER A 202 55.06 6.90 1.67
CA SER A 202 56.32 6.24 1.27
C SER A 202 56.68 6.36 -0.21
N GLY A 203 55.77 6.87 -1.05
CA GLY A 203 55.92 6.87 -2.52
C GLY A 203 55.78 5.49 -3.18
N LEU A 204 55.64 4.41 -2.40
CA LEU A 204 55.41 3.06 -2.92
C LEU A 204 53.95 2.84 -3.32
N LYS A 205 53.68 1.86 -4.19
CA LYS A 205 52.31 1.41 -4.50
C LYS A 205 51.70 0.75 -3.26
N ALA A 206 50.42 0.98 -2.99
CA ALA A 206 49.73 0.45 -1.81
C ALA A 206 49.93 -1.07 -1.60
N LYS A 207 49.88 -1.87 -2.68
CA LYS A 207 50.11 -3.33 -2.65
C LYS A 207 51.53 -3.78 -2.26
N ARG A 208 52.50 -2.87 -2.25
CA ARG A 208 53.90 -3.15 -1.91
C ARG A 208 54.30 -2.55 -0.57
N CYS A 209 53.34 -2.00 0.18
CA CYS A 209 53.60 -1.32 1.44
C CYS A 209 52.52 -1.72 2.45
N CYS A 210 51.53 -0.87 2.72
CA CYS A 210 50.51 -1.15 3.73
C CYS A 210 49.42 -2.15 3.28
N GLY A 211 49.37 -2.50 2.00
CA GLY A 211 48.28 -3.27 1.39
C GLY A 211 48.49 -4.78 1.27
N GLY A 212 49.63 -5.34 1.72
CA GLY A 212 49.91 -6.79 1.74
C GLY A 212 50.05 -7.45 0.38
#